data_AF-A0A0R2A219-F1
#
_entry.id   AF-A0A0R2A219-F1
#
_cell.length_a   1.000
_cell.length_b   1.000
_cell.length_c   1.000
_cell.angle_alpha   90.00
_cell.angle_beta   90.00
_cell.angle_gamma   90.00
#
_symmetry.space_group_name_H-M   'P 1'
#
loop_
_entity.id
_entity.type
_entity.pdbx_description
1 polymer ?
#
loop_
_entity_poly.entity_id
_entity_poly.type
_entity_poly.pdbx_seq_one_letter_code
_entity_poly.pdbx_strand_id
1 'polypeptide(L)'
;MAIQALTTLFAIIALYIGYYLVTHRHKPFLIFDPRKSVKFQWAVLIWGIEMLVVGALALTAAFVGSTGFTVAILSVGCFSGTFLSFTFVWFLNHK
;
A
#
# COMPACT_ATOMS: atom_id res chain seq x y z
N MET A 1 14.00 19.45 6.01
CA MET A 1 12.72 19.96 5.48
C MET A 1 12.21 19.15 4.28
N ALA A 2 12.93 19.08 3.16
CA ALA A 2 12.45 18.40 1.94
C ALA A 2 12.15 16.90 2.13
N ILE A 3 13.08 16.13 2.74
CA ILE A 3 12.91 14.69 2.99
C ILE A 3 11.67 14.44 3.86
N GLN A 4 11.48 15.23 4.92
CA GLN A 4 10.31 15.12 5.79
C GLN A 4 9.01 15.36 5.02
N ALA A 5 8.92 16.44 4.24
CA ALA A 5 7.72 16.74 3.45
C ALA A 5 7.38 15.63 2.44
N LEU A 6 8.39 15.10 1.74
CA LEU A 6 8.22 13.98 0.81
C LEU A 6 7.84 12.68 1.51
N THR A 7 8.42 12.40 2.68
CA THR A 7 8.09 11.21 3.47
C THR A 7 6.65 11.29 4.00
N THR A 8 6.22 12.46 4.46
CA THR A 8 4.83 12.70 4.88
C THR A 8 3.87 12.53 3.70
N LEU A 9 4.19 13.07 2.52
CA LEU A 9 3.38 12.89 1.32
C LEU A 9 3.28 11.40 0.94
N PHE A 10 4.41 10.69 0.95
CA PHE A 10 4.45 9.24 0.72
C PHE A 10 3.54 8.49 1.72
N ALA A 11 3.64 8.83 3.00
CA ALA A 11 2.83 8.22 4.06
C ALA A 11 1.33 8.42 3.80
N ILE A 12 0.90 9.63 3.43
CA ILE A 12 -0.49 9.95 3.10
C ILE A 12 -0.97 9.13 1.90
N ILE A 13 -0.16 9.02 0.85
CA ILE A 13 -0.49 8.23 -0.35
C ILE A 13 -0.63 6.75 0.01
N ALA A 14 0.32 6.19 0.75
CA ALA A 14 0.29 4.79 1.19
C ALA A 14 -0.94 4.49 2.06
N LEU A 15 -1.26 5.38 3.01
CA LEU A 15 -2.46 5.28 3.85
C LEU A 15 -3.74 5.33 3.01
N TYR A 16 -3.82 6.24 2.03
CA TYR A 16 -4.96 6.35 1.15
C TYR A 16 -5.15 5.08 0.31
N ILE A 17 -4.07 4.55 -0.28
CA ILE A 17 -4.11 3.30 -1.05
C ILE A 17 -4.55 2.13 -0.17
N GLY A 18 -3.95 1.98 1.00
CA GLY A 18 -4.30 0.92 1.95
C GLY A 18 -5.77 0.99 2.38
N TYR A 19 -6.23 2.18 2.77
CA TYR A 19 -7.62 2.43 3.13
C TYR A 19 -8.58 2.12 1.97
N TYR A 20 -8.22 2.55 0.75
CA TYR A 20 -9.01 2.30 -0.44
C TYR A 20 -9.18 0.81 -0.71
N LEU A 21 -8.09 0.04 -0.67
CA LEU A 21 -8.08 -1.42 -0.87
C LEU A 21 -8.94 -2.14 0.17
N VAL A 22 -8.78 -1.82 1.45
CA VAL A 22 -9.56 -2.44 2.53
C VAL A 22 -11.05 -2.11 2.39
N THR A 23 -11.39 -0.86 2.06
CA THR A 23 -12.79 -0.41 1.94
C THR A 23 -13.47 -0.95 0.68
N HIS A 24 -12.75 -1.06 -0.43
CA HIS A 24 -13.28 -1.51 -1.72
C HIS A 24 -13.16 -3.02 -1.95
N ARG A 25 -12.76 -3.81 -0.93
CA ARG A 25 -12.64 -5.27 -1.02
C ARG A 25 -13.92 -6.01 -1.47
N HIS A 26 -15.09 -5.42 -1.28
CA HIS A 26 -16.40 -6.00 -1.63
C HIS A 26 -17.11 -5.27 -2.76
N LYS A 27 -16.48 -4.25 -3.36
CA LYS A 27 -17.04 -3.48 -4.47
C LYS A 27 -16.18 -3.68 -5.71
N PRO A 28 -16.76 -3.81 -6.92
CA PRO A 28 -15.98 -3.75 -8.14
C PRO A 28 -15.26 -2.40 -8.20
N PHE A 29 -13.96 -2.43 -8.50
CA PHE A 29 -13.17 -1.21 -8.66
C PHE A 29 -12.24 -1.39 -9.86
N LEU A 30 -12.12 -0.33 -10.69
CA LEU A 30 -11.42 -0.39 -11.98
C LEU A 30 -11.89 -1.59 -12.82
N ILE A 31 -10.96 -2.46 -13.21
CA ILE A 31 -11.14 -3.70 -13.96
C ILE A 31 -11.27 -4.93 -13.06
N PHE A 32 -11.16 -4.77 -11.74
CA PHE A 32 -11.20 -5.86 -10.77
C PHE A 32 -12.61 -6.00 -10.20
N ASP A 33 -13.21 -7.18 -10.37
CA ASP A 33 -14.42 -7.54 -9.62
C ASP A 33 -14.04 -8.56 -8.53
N PRO A 34 -13.81 -8.11 -7.29
CA PRO A 34 -13.45 -8.99 -6.19
C PRO A 34 -14.54 -10.03 -5.88
N ARG A 35 -15.78 -9.85 -6.34
CA ARG A 35 -16.85 -10.84 -6.14
C ARG A 35 -16.65 -12.12 -6.96
N LYS A 36 -15.77 -12.09 -7.96
CA LYS A 36 -15.49 -13.26 -8.81
C LYS A 36 -14.50 -14.25 -8.19
N SER A 37 -13.66 -13.82 -7.25
CA SER A 37 -12.74 -14.76 -6.57
C SER A 37 -12.42 -14.36 -5.13
N VAL A 38 -12.62 -15.31 -4.22
CA VAL A 38 -12.27 -15.17 -2.80
C VAL A 38 -10.77 -14.94 -2.62
N LYS A 39 -9.92 -15.56 -3.48
CA LYS A 39 -8.47 -15.37 -3.45
C LYS A 39 -8.05 -13.92 -3.70
N PHE A 40 -8.69 -13.24 -4.66
CA PHE A 40 -8.40 -11.83 -4.93
C PHE A 40 -8.86 -10.92 -3.78
N GLN A 41 -10.00 -11.21 -3.16
CA GLN A 41 -10.46 -10.47 -1.97
C GLN A 41 -9.47 -10.55 -0.82
N TRP A 42 -8.92 -11.74 -0.54
CA TRP A 42 -7.90 -11.91 0.48
C TRP A 42 -6.60 -11.19 0.12
N ALA A 43 -6.15 -11.28 -1.12
CA ALA A 43 -4.96 -10.56 -1.58
C ALA A 43 -5.11 -9.04 -1.41
N VAL A 44 -6.24 -8.48 -1.83
CA VAL A 44 -6.55 -7.04 -1.67
C VAL A 44 -6.57 -6.64 -0.19
N LEU A 45 -7.12 -7.47 0.70
CA LEU A 45 -7.14 -7.19 2.13
C LEU A 45 -5.74 -7.23 2.74
N ILE A 46 -4.93 -8.24 2.41
CA ILE A 46 -3.55 -8.36 2.93
C ILE A 46 -2.73 -7.14 2.50
N TRP A 47 -2.75 -6.81 1.21
CA TRP A 47 -2.04 -5.66 0.67
C TRP A 47 -2.57 -4.33 1.21
N GLY A 48 -3.88 -4.21 1.42
CA GLY A 48 -4.50 -3.02 2.00
C GLY A 48 -4.06 -2.77 3.45
N ILE A 49 -4.05 -3.82 4.28
CA ILE A 49 -3.58 -3.73 5.68
C ILE A 49 -2.09 -3.43 5.74
N GLU A 50 -1.31 -4.10 4.91
CA GLU A 50 0.14 -3.91 4.84
C GLU A 50 0.50 -2.48 4.44
N MET A 51 -0.17 -1.90 3.44
CA MET A 51 -0.02 -0.49 3.06
C MET A 51 -0.44 0.49 4.17
N LEU A 52 -1.48 0.18 4.95
CA LEU A 52 -1.86 1.00 6.10
C LEU A 52 -0.76 1.01 7.17
N VAL A 53 -0.16 -0.16 7.45
CA VAL A 53 0.94 -0.27 8.42
C VAL A 53 2.18 0.48 7.94
N VAL A 54 2.57 0.29 6.67
CA VAL A 54 3.70 1.00 6.05
C VAL A 54 3.46 2.51 6.07
N GLY A 55 2.26 2.97 5.71
CA GLY A 55 1.91 4.39 5.74
C GLY A 55 1.95 4.99 7.14
N ALA A 56 1.47 4.27 8.16
CA ALA A 56 1.54 4.72 9.55
C ALA A 56 2.99 4.81 10.05
N LEU A 57 3.83 3.82 9.72
CA LEU A 57 5.25 3.84 10.07
C LEU A 57 6.03 4.91 9.30
N ALA A 58 5.67 5.18 8.05
CA ALA A 58 6.27 6.28 7.28
C ALA A 58 5.90 7.64 7.87
N LEU A 59 4.68 7.79 8.38
CA LEU A 59 4.26 9.00 9.06
C LEU A 59 5.08 9.22 10.32
N THR A 60 5.27 8.20 11.16
CA THR A 60 6.13 8.33 12.35
C THR A 60 7.59 8.60 11.96
N ALA A 61 8.09 7.94 10.91
CA ALA A 61 9.45 8.13 10.41
C ALA A 61 9.74 9.56 9.97
N ALA A 62 8.74 10.27 9.43
CA ALA A 62 8.89 11.66 9.02
C ALA A 62 9.20 12.62 10.19
N PHE A 63 8.74 12.29 11.42
CA PHE A 63 8.89 13.17 12.60
C PHE A 63 9.96 12.71 13.59
N VAL A 64 10.40 11.45 13.54
CA VAL A 64 11.44 10.91 14.44
C VAL A 64 12.84 11.49 14.14
N GLY A 65 13.07 11.99 12.92
CA GLY A 65 14.35 12.61 12.54
C GLY A 65 15.50 11.62 12.33
N SER A 66 15.23 10.31 12.37
CA SER A 66 16.24 9.26 12.11
C SER A 66 16.27 8.90 10.63
N THR A 67 17.33 9.31 9.92
CA THR A 67 17.52 9.02 8.49
C THR A 67 17.51 7.53 8.20
N GLY A 68 18.14 6.71 9.06
CA GLY A 68 18.16 5.25 8.88
C GLY A 68 16.77 4.63 8.93
N PHE A 69 15.93 5.09 9.87
CA PHE A 69 14.56 4.61 9.98
C PHE A 69 13.70 5.03 8.77
N THR A 70 13.85 6.29 8.32
CA THR A 70 13.17 6.78 7.11
C THR A 70 13.53 5.95 5.88
N VAL A 71 14.82 5.69 5.65
CA VAL A 71 15.28 4.89 4.49
C VAL A 71 14.73 3.47 4.56
N ALA A 72 14.80 2.81 5.72
CA ALA A 72 14.30 1.45 5.88
C ALA A 72 12.81 1.34 5.55
N ILE A 73 11.99 2.25 6.07
CA ILE A 73 10.53 2.24 5.83
C ILE A 73 10.20 2.58 4.37
N LEU A 74 10.91 3.54 3.76
CA LEU A 74 10.70 3.87 2.36
C LEU A 74 11.09 2.70 1.45
N SER A 75 12.18 2.00 1.74
CA SER A 75 12.56 0.79 1.00
C SER A 75 11.48 -0.28 1.08
N VAL A 76 10.97 -0.56 2.29
CA VAL A 76 9.87 -1.52 2.48
C VAL A 76 8.66 -1.08 1.64
N GLY A 77 8.21 0.16 1.78
CA GLY A 77 7.04 0.63 1.04
C GLY A 77 7.19 0.63 -0.48
N CYS A 78 8.41 0.81 -0.99
CA CYS A 78 8.71 0.71 -2.42
C CYS A 78 8.56 -0.75 -2.93
N PHE A 79 9.07 -1.72 -2.16
CA PHE A 79 8.86 -3.13 -2.44
C PHE A 79 7.39 -3.52 -2.33
N SER A 80 6.71 -3.10 -1.26
CA SER A 80 5.27 -3.32 -1.04
C SER A 80 4.43 -2.87 -2.24
N GLY A 81 4.63 -1.63 -2.71
CA GLY A 81 3.89 -1.10 -3.85
C GLY A 81 4.16 -1.85 -5.16
N THR A 82 5.39 -2.32 -5.33
CA THR A 82 5.81 -3.11 -6.50
C THR A 82 5.16 -4.51 -6.47
N PHE A 83 5.21 -5.21 -5.34
CA PHE A 83 4.60 -6.52 -5.19
C PHE A 83 3.07 -6.48 -5.27
N LEU A 84 2.45 -5.43 -4.72
CA LEU A 84 1.02 -5.15 -4.89
C LEU A 84 0.67 -5.06 -6.38
N SER A 85 1.43 -4.28 -7.16
CA SER A 85 1.22 -4.10 -8.60
C SER A 85 1.40 -5.41 -9.36
N PHE A 86 2.44 -6.20 -9.05
CA PHE A 86 2.64 -7.52 -9.65
C PHE A 86 1.49 -8.48 -9.35
N THR A 87 1.00 -8.48 -8.11
CA THR A 87 -0.14 -9.31 -7.72
C THR A 87 -1.36 -8.97 -8.58
N PHE A 88 -1.62 -7.68 -8.79
CA PHE A 88 -2.76 -7.20 -9.56
C PHE A 88 -2.65 -7.60 -11.04
N VAL A 89 -1.47 -7.43 -11.66
CA VAL A 89 -1.23 -7.85 -13.05
C VAL A 89 -1.34 -9.37 -13.20
N TRP A 90 -0.80 -10.13 -12.25
CA TRP A 90 -0.88 -11.59 -12.28
C TRP A 90 -2.34 -12.07 -12.27
N PHE A 91 -3.18 -11.48 -11.42
CA PHE A 91 -4.61 -11.78 -11.40
C PHE A 91 -5.35 -11.35 -12.68
N LEU A 92 -4.93 -10.29 -13.36
CA LEU A 92 -5.54 -9.91 -14.65
C LEU A 92 -5.25 -10.92 -15.75
N ASN A 93 -4.03 -11.45 -15.80
CA ASN A 93 -3.60 -12.40 -16.82
C ASN A 93 -4.07 -13.84 -16.58
N HIS A 94 -4.52 -14.17 -15.36
CA HIS A 94 -5.02 -15.49 -14.97
C HIS A 94 -6.52 -15.47 -14.59
N LYS A 95 -7.27 -14.49 -15.10
CA LYS A 95 -8.72 -14.40 -14.98
C LYS A 95 -9.44 -15.40 -15.89
#